data_AF-A0A392VUV5-F1
#
_entry.id   AF-A0A392VUV5-F1
#
_cell.length_a   1.000
_cell.length_b   1.000
_cell.length_c   1.000
_cell.angle_alpha   90.00
_cell.angle_beta   90.00
_cell.angle_gamma   90.00
#
_symmetry.space_group_name_H-M   'P 1'
#
loop_
_entity.id
_entity.type
_entity.pdbx_description
1 polymer ?
#
loop_
_entity_poly.entity_id
_entity_poly.type
_entity_poly.pdbx_seq_one_letter_code
_entity_poly.pdbx_strand_id
1 'polypeptide(L)' 'MFWWPRMKKEIAEFIYACFTCQKSKVEHQKPSGLLQPMFIPDWKWDSIVMDFVSGLPRTSKGH' A
#
# COMPACT_ATOMS: atom_id res chain seq x y z
N MET A 1 4.91 -15.35 -35.55
CA MET A 1 4.61 -15.58 -34.11
C MET A 1 5.55 -16.68 -33.62
N PHE A 2 6.23 -16.50 -32.49
CA PHE A 2 7.12 -17.52 -31.93
C PHE A 2 6.45 -18.23 -30.76
N TRP A 3 6.68 -19.53 -30.64
CA TRP A 3 6.19 -20.38 -29.56
C TRP A 3 7.13 -21.57 -29.39
N TRP A 4 7.38 -21.98 -28.15
CA TRP A 4 8.16 -23.18 -27.83
C TRP A 4 7.73 -23.79 -26.48
N PRO A 5 8.04 -25.08 -26.24
CA PRO A 5 7.79 -25.70 -24.95
C PRO A 5 8.44 -24.91 -23.81
N ARG A 6 7.72 -24.67 -22.72
CA ARG A 6 8.21 -23.94 -21.52
C ARG A 6 8.49 -22.44 -21.68
N MET A 7 8.14 -21.82 -22.81
CA MET A 7 8.31 -20.37 -23.05
C MET A 7 7.93 -19.48 -21.86
N LYS A 8 6.74 -19.68 -21.25
CA LYS A 8 6.30 -18.89 -20.08
C LYS A 8 7.24 -19.03 -18.88
N LYS A 9 7.75 -20.24 -18.62
CA LYS A 9 8.62 -20.53 -17.48
C LYS A 9 9.99 -19.88 -17.68
N GLU A 10 10.57 -20.01 -18.88
CA GLU A 10 11.88 -19.43 -19.20
C GLU A 10 11.83 -17.89 -19.17
N ILE A 11 10.75 -17.29 -19.67
CA ILE A 11 10.54 -15.84 -19.58
C ILE A 11 10.43 -15.41 -18.11
N ALA A 12 9.71 -16.15 -17.27
CA ALA A 12 9.59 -15.83 -15.85
C ALA A 12 10.94 -15.92 -15.13
N GLU A 13 11.75 -16.94 -15.40
CA GLU A 13 13.11 -17.10 -14.86
C GLU A 13 14.03 -15.94 -15.29
N PHE A 14 13.94 -15.51 -16.55
CA PHE A 14 14.68 -14.35 -17.04
C PHE A 14 14.27 -13.05 -16.32
N ILE A 15 12.97 -12.80 -16.19
CA ILE A 15 12.46 -11.61 -15.50
C ILE A 15 12.86 -11.63 -14.02
N TYR A 16 12.84 -12.80 -13.40
CA TYR A 16 13.27 -12.97 -12.01
C TYR A 16 14.74 -12.61 -11.80
N ALA A 17 15.63 -12.95 -12.74
CA ALA A 17 17.07 -12.62 -12.67
C ALA A 17 17.41 -11.17 -13.12
N CYS A 18 16.47 -10.46 -13.74
CA CYS A 18 16.69 -9.13 -14.30
C CYS A 18 16.72 -8.03 -13.22
N PHE A 19 17.90 -7.48 -12.93
CA PHE A 19 18.09 -6.42 -11.92
C PHE A 19 17.28 -5.14 -12.18
N THR A 20 17.21 -4.69 -13.45
CA THR A 20 16.40 -3.54 -13.84
C THR A 20 14.91 -3.78 -13.62
N CYS A 21 14.45 -5.00 -13.90
CA CYS A 21 13.07 -5.42 -13.72
C CYS A 21 12.72 -5.43 -12.23
N GLN A 22 13.59 -6.02 -11.40
CA GLN A 22 13.43 -6.01 -9.94
C GLN A 22 13.36 -4.58 -9.38
N LYS A 23 14.20 -3.66 -9.84
CA LYS A 23 14.18 -2.26 -9.36
C LYS A 23 12.95 -1.47 -9.81
N SER A 24 12.47 -1.71 -11.02
CA SER A 24 11.36 -0.93 -11.62
C SER A 24 9.98 -1.51 -11.30
N LYS A 25 9.90 -2.81 -11.02
CA LYS A 25 8.67 -3.57 -10.75
C LYS A 25 8.75 -4.26 -9.39
N VAL A 26 9.17 -3.52 -8.37
CA VAL A 26 9.13 -4.01 -6.99
C VAL A 26 7.68 -4.27 -6.59
N GLU A 27 7.45 -5.35 -5.85
CA GLU A 27 6.16 -5.61 -5.24
C GLU A 27 5.89 -4.58 -4.14
N HIS A 28 5.00 -3.62 -4.42
CA HIS A 28 4.61 -2.58 -3.47
C HIS A 28 3.45 -3.01 -2.55
N GLN A 29 2.84 -4.16 -2.82
CA GLN A 29 1.81 -4.68 -1.93
C GLN A 29 2.48 -5.35 -0.74
N LYS A 30 2.36 -4.72 0.43
CA LYS A 30 2.52 -5.45 1.68
C LYS A 30 1.45 -6.55 1.73
N PRO A 31 1.77 -7.74 2.25
CA PRO A 31 0.74 -8.75 2.51
C PRO A 31 -0.35 -8.09 3.36
N SER A 32 -1.60 -8.22 2.92
CA SER A 32 -2.73 -7.67 3.64
C SER A 32 -2.78 -8.30 5.03
N GLY A 33 -2.52 -7.50 6.06
CA GLY A 33 -2.63 -7.93 7.45
C GLY A 33 -4.06 -7.79 7.95
N LEU A 34 -4.40 -8.49 9.03
CA LEU A 34 -5.62 -8.21 9.77
C LEU A 34 -5.53 -6.78 10.32
N LEU A 35 -6.56 -5.96 10.05
CA LEU A 35 -6.70 -4.68 10.73
C LEU A 35 -6.77 -4.96 12.24
N GLN A 36 -5.94 -4.26 13.02
CA GLN A 36 -6.06 -4.28 14.47
C GLN A 36 -7.03 -3.17 14.87
N PRO A 37 -8.30 -3.49 15.21
CA PRO A 37 -9.23 -2.48 15.67
C PRO A 37 -8.76 -1.91 17.01
N MET A 38 -9.07 -0.63 17.25
CA MET A 38 -8.87 -0.05 18.57
C MET A 38 -9.80 -0.69 19.59
N PHE A 39 -9.38 -0.71 20.86
CA PHE A 39 -10.22 -1.21 21.94
C PHE A 39 -11.51 -0.38 22.04
N ILE A 40 -12.62 -1.05 22.34
CA ILE A 40 -13.88 -0.37 22.64
C ILE A 40 -13.77 0.17 24.08
N PRO A 41 -13.96 1.48 24.31
CA PRO A 41 -13.92 2.03 25.66
C PRO A 41 -15.13 1.57 26.48
N ASP A 42 -14.93 1.25 27.77
CA ASP A 42 -15.99 0.74 28.65
C ASP A 42 -16.94 1.86 29.14
N TRP A 43 -16.45 3.10 29.18
CA TRP A 43 -17.20 4.26 29.64
C TRP A 43 -16.92 5.52 28.80
N LYS A 44 -17.71 6.57 29.06
CA LYS A 44 -17.54 7.87 28.42
C LYS A 44 -16.18 8.47 28.79
N TRP A 45 -15.46 8.93 27.78
CA TRP A 45 -14.15 9.60 27.88
C TRP A 45 -12.95 8.72 28.29
N ASP A 46 -13.11 7.40 28.32
CA ASP A 46 -12.01 6.47 28.60
C ASP A 46 -10.94 6.44 27.48
N SER A 47 -11.33 6.85 26.27
CA SER A 47 -10.41 6.98 25.13
C SER A 47 -10.80 8.20 24.29
N ILE A 48 -9.81 9.05 23.98
CA ILE A 48 -9.96 10.22 23.11
C ILE A 48 -8.84 10.16 22.07
N VAL A 49 -9.21 10.17 20.79
CA VAL A 49 -8.29 10.23 19.66
C VAL A 49 -8.44 11.58 18.97
N MET A 50 -7.32 12.19 18.61
CA MET A 50 -7.27 13.48 17.92
C MET A 50 -6.47 13.33 16.64
N ASP A 51 -6.94 13.97 15.57
CA ASP A 51 -6.24 14.06 14.30
C ASP A 51 -6.36 15.48 13.73
N PHE A 52 -5.42 15.87 12.87
CA PHE A 52 -5.36 17.18 12.25
C PHE A 52 -5.73 17.09 10.77
N VAL A 53 -6.74 17.85 10.36
CA VAL A 53 -7.06 18.04 8.94
C VAL A 53 -6.30 19.26 8.41
N SER A 54 -5.48 19.07 7.39
CA SER A 54 -4.73 20.14 6.71
C SER A 54 -5.26 20.37 5.29
N GLY A 55 -4.91 21.51 4.68
CA GLY A 55 -5.32 21.83 3.30
C GLY A 55 -6.75 22.33 3.13
N LEU A 56 -7.39 22.79 4.21
CA LEU A 56 -8.73 23.37 4.15
C LEU A 56 -8.71 24.73 3.42
N PRO A 57 -9.78 25.07 2.68
CA PRO A 57 -9.93 26.40 2.10
C PRO A 57 -9.94 27.48 3.18
N ARG A 58 -9.38 28.65 2.85
CA ARG A 58 -9.47 29.81 3.74
C ARG A 58 -10.93 30.22 3.92
N THR A 59 -11.27 30.51 5.16
CA THR A 59 -12.51 31.18 5.54
C THR A 59 -12.60 32.57 4.89
N SER A 60 -13.80 33.16 4.85
CA SER A 60 -14.01 34.53 4.34
C SER A 60 -13.23 35.60 5.11
N LYS A 61 -12.82 35.30 6.35
CA LYS A 61 -11.94 36.13 7.19
C LYS A 61 -10.45 35.84 6.98
N GLY A 62 -10.10 34.91 6.08
CA GLY A 62 -8.72 34.62 5.68
C GLY A 62 -7.96 33.62 6.57
N HIS A 63 -8.61 33.00 7.56
CA HIS A 63 -8.06 31.88 8.33
C HIS A 63 -8.18 30.58 7.55
#